data_AF-A0AAW1PY98-F1
#
_entry.id   AF-A0AAW1PY98-F1
#
_cell.length_a   1.000
_cell.length_b   1.000
_cell.length_c   1.000
_cell.angle_alpha   90.00
_cell.angle_beta   90.00
_cell.angle_gamma   90.00
#
_symmetry.space_group_name_H-M   'P 1'
#
loop_
_entity.id
_entity.type
_entity.pdbx_description
1 polymer ?
#
loop_
_entity_poly.entity_id
_entity_poly.type
_entity_poly.pdbx_seq_one_letter_code
_entity_poly.pdbx_strand_id
1 'polypeptide(L)'
;MWKLVLTGTTLSIASQFVTGKGISTSSTQFLALAKLVLGRKLSAQQLAAVVLVNAGLLIRALAPNTSKAGTAGVFGATSHRHLLGGGAILAASIGYSLMGVLYDMLMRLDGAPPYSEITNKTAKIGLGACLLYQIAFVAPRWSSLVTEVLAAHHVTLQFAALALAGVGAVFSMHNYWQAEVIRAQGAVALGIANAIRGALVTFLAGMFFCTPDAPWQCSTGWTHLSALVVTVGAVLWASARKSRHPQRSTQEPALDKQSSKSL
;
A
#
# COMPACT_ATOMS: atom_id res chain seq x y z
N MET A 1 -9.19 -27.29 3.25
CA MET A 1 -9.85 -26.43 4.26
C MET A 1 -8.91 -25.44 4.98
N TRP A 2 -7.58 -25.44 4.75
CA TRP A 2 -6.66 -24.48 5.39
C TRP A 2 -5.64 -23.81 4.46
N LYS A 3 -5.58 -24.17 3.18
CA LYS A 3 -4.63 -23.60 2.19
C LYS A 3 -4.89 -22.11 1.83
N LEU A 4 -6.00 -21.52 2.27
CA LEU A 4 -6.37 -20.12 1.96
C LEU A 4 -6.08 -19.11 3.07
N VAL A 5 -5.76 -19.56 4.30
CA VAL A 5 -5.52 -18.66 5.45
C VAL A 5 -4.05 -18.33 5.61
N LEU A 6 -3.14 -19.17 5.13
CA LEU A 6 -1.70 -18.91 5.17
C LEU A 6 -1.18 -17.96 4.11
N THR A 7 -1.97 -17.77 3.08
CA THR A 7 -1.84 -16.60 2.22
C THR A 7 -2.27 -15.33 2.96
N GLY A 8 -3.05 -15.37 4.06
CA GLY A 8 -3.74 -14.20 4.60
C GLY A 8 -2.90 -12.94 4.94
N THR A 9 -1.62 -13.03 5.30
CA THR A 9 -0.81 -11.85 5.70
C THR A 9 0.22 -11.43 4.65
N THR A 10 0.95 -12.37 4.06
CA THR A 10 1.83 -12.08 2.90
C THR A 10 1.04 -11.89 1.61
N LEU A 11 -0.13 -12.54 1.48
CA LEU A 11 -1.14 -12.28 0.44
C LEU A 11 -2.15 -11.21 0.85
N SER A 12 -2.15 -10.60 2.04
CA SER A 12 -2.90 -9.33 2.20
C SER A 12 -2.11 -8.19 1.57
N ILE A 13 -0.79 -8.19 1.75
CA ILE A 13 0.11 -7.30 1.03
C ILE A 13 0.22 -7.75 -0.44
N ALA A 14 0.44 -9.03 -0.74
CA ALA A 14 0.51 -9.49 -2.13
C ALA A 14 -0.86 -9.53 -2.85
N SER A 15 -2.01 -9.66 -2.20
CA SER A 15 -3.33 -9.51 -2.86
C SER A 15 -3.64 -8.05 -3.18
N GLN A 16 -3.17 -7.11 -2.35
CA GLN A 16 -3.15 -5.69 -2.71
C GLN A 16 -2.25 -5.41 -3.94
N PHE A 17 -1.24 -6.24 -4.20
CA PHE A 17 -0.29 -6.09 -5.32
C PHE A 17 -0.61 -6.94 -6.57
N VAL A 18 -1.23 -8.12 -6.43
CA VAL A 18 -1.37 -9.13 -7.50
C VAL A 18 -2.77 -9.15 -8.09
N THR A 19 -3.82 -8.76 -7.33
CA THR A 19 -5.18 -8.83 -7.87
C THR A 19 -5.72 -7.51 -8.41
N GLY A 20 -5.08 -6.36 -8.14
CA GLY A 20 -5.54 -5.04 -8.58
C GLY A 20 -6.98 -4.69 -8.17
N LYS A 21 -7.61 -5.51 -7.31
CA LYS A 21 -9.02 -5.48 -6.89
C LYS A 21 -9.17 -5.29 -5.39
N GLY A 22 -8.06 -5.37 -4.65
CA GLY A 22 -8.00 -5.04 -3.24
C GLY A 22 -7.97 -3.53 -3.02
N ILE A 23 -9.16 -2.97 -2.81
CA ILE A 23 -9.40 -1.74 -2.02
C ILE A 23 -9.19 -0.41 -2.76
N SER A 24 -10.27 0.03 -3.39
CA SER A 24 -10.52 1.38 -3.91
C SER A 24 -10.62 2.48 -2.83
N THR A 25 -10.11 2.28 -1.60
CA THR A 25 -10.38 3.17 -0.46
C THR A 25 -9.17 3.77 0.23
N SER A 26 -7.93 3.43 -0.15
CA SER A 26 -6.76 3.94 0.58
C SER A 26 -6.67 5.47 0.53
N SER A 27 -6.78 6.10 -0.65
CA SER A 27 -6.68 7.57 -0.77
C SER A 27 -7.82 8.31 -0.06
N THR A 28 -9.05 7.79 -0.08
CA THR A 28 -10.20 8.37 0.64
C THR A 28 -10.09 8.15 2.16
N GLN A 29 -9.59 7.00 2.60
CA GLN A 29 -9.32 6.74 4.02
C GLN A 29 -8.21 7.66 4.53
N PHE A 30 -7.11 7.80 3.78
CA PHE A 30 -6.05 8.78 4.08
C PHE A 30 -6.61 10.21 4.13
N LEU A 31 -7.47 10.58 3.20
CA LEU A 31 -8.14 11.89 3.18
C LEU A 31 -9.04 12.10 4.42
N ALA A 32 -9.92 11.14 4.72
CA ALA A 32 -10.86 11.22 5.82
C ALA A 32 -10.12 11.26 7.16
N LEU A 33 -9.16 10.36 7.36
CA LEU A 33 -8.34 10.31 8.56
C LEU A 33 -7.42 11.53 8.68
N ALA A 34 -6.85 12.05 7.58
CA ALA A 34 -6.07 13.29 7.64
C ALA A 34 -6.92 14.52 7.96
N LYS A 35 -8.19 14.56 7.53
CA LYS A 35 -9.13 15.62 7.94
C LYS A 35 -9.50 15.50 9.41
N LEU A 36 -9.82 14.29 9.87
CA LEU A 36 -10.24 14.02 11.26
C LEU A 36 -9.10 14.20 12.27
N VAL A 37 -7.91 13.70 11.96
CA VAL A 37 -6.75 13.67 12.88
C VAL A 37 -5.87 14.92 12.74
N LEU A 38 -5.62 15.41 11.51
CA LEU A 38 -4.73 16.56 11.28
C LEU A 38 -5.46 17.88 10.97
N GLY A 39 -6.79 17.90 10.92
CA GLY A 39 -7.57 19.12 10.66
C GLY A 39 -7.31 19.79 9.30
N ARG A 40 -6.72 19.06 8.33
CA ARG A 40 -6.24 19.67 7.08
C ARG A 40 -7.38 20.14 6.18
N LYS A 41 -7.33 21.43 5.79
CA LYS A 41 -8.18 22.00 4.73
C LYS A 41 -7.55 21.77 3.35
N LEU A 42 -8.24 21.01 2.50
CA LEU A 42 -7.82 20.75 1.12
C LEU A 42 -8.51 21.71 0.15
N SER A 43 -7.83 22.05 -0.93
CA SER A 43 -8.45 22.86 -1.99
C SER A 43 -9.51 22.04 -2.74
N ALA A 44 -10.45 22.73 -3.38
CA ALA A 44 -11.44 22.08 -4.25
C ALA A 44 -10.77 21.23 -5.35
N GLN A 45 -9.66 21.72 -5.90
CA GLN A 45 -8.87 21.01 -6.91
C GLN A 45 -8.22 19.72 -6.37
N GLN A 46 -7.72 19.74 -5.13
CA GLN A 46 -7.17 18.55 -4.47
C GLN A 46 -8.27 17.54 -4.14
N LEU A 47 -9.45 18.00 -3.73
CA LEU A 47 -10.60 17.13 -3.50
C LEU A 47 -11.07 16.48 -4.81
N ALA A 48 -11.19 17.26 -5.89
CA ALA A 48 -11.55 16.76 -7.21
C ALA A 48 -10.56 15.69 -7.69
N ALA A 49 -9.25 15.92 -7.49
CA ALA A 49 -8.21 14.94 -7.82
C ALA A 49 -8.39 13.62 -7.06
N VAL A 50 -8.65 13.66 -5.74
CA VAL A 50 -8.90 12.45 -4.95
C VAL A 50 -10.16 11.73 -5.43
N VAL A 51 -11.25 12.45 -5.69
CA VAL A 51 -12.49 11.86 -6.22
C VAL A 51 -12.23 11.15 -7.55
N LEU A 52 -11.49 11.79 -8.45
CA LEU A 52 -11.19 11.23 -9.77
C LEU A 52 -10.31 9.97 -9.67
N VAL A 53 -9.28 9.98 -8.82
CA VAL A 53 -8.46 8.78 -8.55
C VAL A 53 -9.33 7.62 -8.04
N ASN A 54 -10.23 7.88 -7.09
CA ASN A 54 -11.12 6.83 -6.57
C ASN A 54 -12.14 6.36 -7.59
N ALA A 55 -12.65 7.24 -8.46
CA ALA A 55 -13.51 6.84 -9.57
C ALA A 55 -12.78 5.88 -10.52
N GLY A 56 -11.52 6.17 -10.85
CA GLY A 56 -10.69 5.27 -11.66
C GLY A 56 -10.52 3.89 -11.03
N LEU A 57 -10.24 3.83 -9.72
CA LEU A 57 -10.14 2.55 -8.99
C LEU A 57 -11.48 1.81 -8.93
N LEU A 58 -12.59 2.53 -8.76
CA LEU A 58 -13.94 1.95 -8.72
C LEU A 58 -14.34 1.36 -10.08
N ILE A 59 -14.02 2.04 -11.19
CA ILE A 59 -14.24 1.52 -12.55
C ILE A 59 -13.57 0.15 -12.71
N ARG A 60 -12.35 -0.02 -12.19
CA ARG A 60 -11.65 -1.32 -12.25
C ARG A 60 -12.32 -2.38 -11.39
N ALA A 61 -12.79 -2.01 -10.19
CA ALA A 61 -13.46 -2.93 -9.28
C ALA A 61 -14.82 -3.41 -9.82
N LEU A 62 -15.53 -2.57 -10.57
CA LEU A 62 -16.83 -2.87 -11.17
C LEU A 62 -16.73 -3.48 -12.58
N ALA A 63 -15.54 -3.56 -13.15
CA ALA A 63 -15.32 -4.08 -14.50
C ALA A 63 -15.87 -5.52 -14.64
N PRO A 64 -16.65 -5.83 -15.69
CA PRO A 64 -17.10 -7.19 -15.97
C PRO A 64 -15.89 -8.12 -16.13
N ASN A 65 -15.86 -9.21 -15.35
CA ASN A 65 -14.81 -10.22 -15.49
C ASN A 65 -15.06 -11.02 -16.78
N THR A 66 -14.25 -10.80 -17.81
CA THR A 66 -14.28 -11.58 -19.07
C THR A 66 -13.70 -13.00 -18.92
N SER A 67 -13.08 -13.31 -17.79
CA SER A 67 -12.58 -14.64 -17.45
C SER A 67 -13.63 -15.38 -16.61
N LYS A 68 -14.11 -16.52 -17.13
CA LYS A 68 -15.17 -17.36 -16.53
C LYS A 68 -15.00 -17.61 -15.02
N ALA A 69 -16.14 -17.63 -14.31
CA ALA A 69 -16.36 -18.08 -12.94
C ALA A 69 -15.67 -17.26 -11.82
N GLY A 70 -16.26 -16.12 -11.49
CA GLY A 70 -15.84 -15.34 -10.32
C GLY A 70 -16.51 -13.98 -10.24
N THR A 71 -17.80 -13.90 -10.54
CA THR A 71 -18.66 -12.79 -10.11
C THR A 71 -18.86 -12.85 -8.60
N ALA A 72 -17.76 -12.75 -7.85
CA ALA A 72 -17.78 -11.95 -6.63
C ALA A 72 -17.65 -10.49 -7.07
N GLY A 73 -18.72 -9.99 -7.70
CA GLY A 73 -19.02 -8.58 -7.57
C GLY A 73 -19.07 -8.27 -6.08
N VAL A 74 -18.96 -7.00 -5.73
CA VAL A 74 -19.06 -6.48 -4.35
C VAL A 74 -20.28 -7.06 -3.58
N PHE A 75 -21.24 -7.69 -4.27
CA PHE A 75 -22.46 -8.32 -3.74
C PHE A 75 -22.74 -9.76 -4.21
N GLY A 76 -21.81 -10.45 -4.89
CA GLY A 76 -22.06 -11.78 -5.49
C GLY A 76 -21.39 -12.93 -4.74
N ALA A 77 -22.18 -13.92 -4.29
CA ALA A 77 -21.78 -15.12 -3.55
C ALA A 77 -21.30 -14.90 -2.09
N THR A 78 -22.27 -14.74 -1.20
CA THR A 78 -22.14 -14.65 0.27
C THR A 78 -21.77 -15.99 0.91
N SER A 79 -20.62 -16.58 0.55
CA SER A 79 -20.01 -17.57 1.44
C SER A 79 -19.45 -16.84 2.66
N HIS A 80 -19.67 -17.35 3.87
CA HIS A 80 -19.10 -16.82 5.11
C HIS A 80 -17.59 -16.53 4.98
N ARG A 81 -16.88 -17.36 4.19
CA ARG A 81 -15.45 -17.20 3.91
C ARG A 81 -15.11 -15.93 3.11
N HIS A 82 -15.94 -15.58 2.12
CA HIS A 82 -15.75 -14.35 1.35
C HIS A 82 -16.03 -13.11 2.21
N LEU A 83 -17.01 -13.18 3.10
CA LEU A 83 -17.30 -12.11 4.06
C LEU A 83 -16.15 -11.91 5.06
N LEU A 84 -15.62 -13.00 5.63
CA LEU A 84 -14.46 -12.93 6.53
C LEU A 84 -13.22 -12.39 5.81
N GLY A 85 -12.95 -12.86 4.60
CA GLY A 85 -11.82 -12.37 3.79
C GLY A 85 -11.96 -10.88 3.45
N GLY A 86 -13.15 -10.45 3.01
CA GLY A 86 -13.45 -9.05 2.75
C GLY A 86 -13.32 -8.17 4.00
N GLY A 87 -13.84 -8.63 5.14
CA GLY A 87 -13.71 -7.95 6.43
C GLY A 87 -12.26 -7.80 6.88
N ALA A 88 -11.45 -8.85 6.76
CA ALA A 88 -10.03 -8.79 7.09
C ALA A 88 -9.24 -7.83 6.19
N ILE A 89 -9.54 -7.83 4.88
CA ILE A 89 -8.96 -6.90 3.91
C ILE A 89 -9.34 -5.46 4.25
N LEU A 90 -10.62 -5.20 4.57
CA LEU A 90 -11.09 -3.88 4.97
C LEU A 90 -10.41 -3.41 6.26
N ALA A 91 -10.33 -4.26 7.28
CA ALA A 91 -9.65 -3.94 8.55
C ALA A 91 -8.16 -3.62 8.33
N ALA A 92 -7.47 -4.43 7.51
CA ALA A 92 -6.08 -4.18 7.14
C ALA A 92 -5.91 -2.84 6.41
N SER A 93 -6.84 -2.47 5.52
CA SER A 93 -6.79 -1.19 4.81
C SER A 93 -6.93 0.02 5.74
N ILE A 94 -7.84 -0.06 6.71
CA ILE A 94 -8.06 1.00 7.69
C ILE A 94 -6.83 1.11 8.59
N GLY A 95 -6.28 -0.01 9.05
CA GLY A 95 -5.06 -0.04 9.84
C GLY A 95 -3.87 0.56 9.10
N TYR A 96 -3.69 0.23 7.82
CA TYR A 96 -2.63 0.81 6.98
C TYR A 96 -2.80 2.33 6.81
N SER A 97 -4.02 2.78 6.54
CA SER A 97 -4.33 4.21 6.39
C SER A 97 -4.11 4.99 7.69
N LEU A 98 -4.56 4.43 8.83
CA LEU A 98 -4.35 5.01 10.15
C LEU A 98 -2.86 5.11 10.46
N MET A 99 -2.10 4.05 10.20
CA MET A 99 -0.66 4.03 10.43
C MET A 99 0.03 5.14 9.62
N GLY A 100 -0.25 5.30 8.32
CA GLY A 100 0.35 6.37 7.54
C GLY A 100 -0.04 7.79 8.00
N VAL A 101 -1.26 7.99 8.51
CA VAL A 101 -1.70 9.27 9.10
C VAL A 101 -1.00 9.56 10.43
N LEU A 102 -0.87 8.54 11.30
CA LEU A 102 -0.12 8.66 12.55
C LEU A 102 1.36 8.93 12.31
N TYR A 103 1.95 8.31 11.28
CA TYR A 103 3.31 8.62 10.84
C TYR A 103 3.45 10.07 10.37
N ASP A 104 2.50 10.57 9.57
CA ASP A 104 2.47 11.96 9.12
C ASP A 104 2.29 12.95 10.29
N MET A 105 1.53 12.56 11.32
CA MET A 105 1.39 13.34 12.56
C MET A 105 2.69 13.32 13.38
N LEU A 106 3.28 12.15 13.59
CA LEU A 106 4.48 11.97 14.40
C LEU A 106 5.68 12.74 13.81
N MET A 107 5.83 12.73 12.49
CA MET A 107 6.90 13.47 11.80
C MET A 107 6.74 15.00 11.84
N ARG A 108 5.60 15.52 12.33
CA ARG A 108 5.35 16.96 12.46
C ARG A 108 5.41 17.47 13.89
N LEU A 109 5.58 16.59 14.87
CA LEU A 109 5.77 17.01 16.25
C LEU A 109 7.16 17.62 16.42
N ASP A 110 7.23 18.74 17.15
CA ASP A 110 8.52 19.35 17.50
C ASP A 110 9.32 18.39 18.40
N GLY A 111 10.58 18.14 18.03
CA GLY A 111 11.41 17.14 18.69
C GLY A 111 11.10 15.69 18.29
N ALA A 112 10.42 15.46 17.16
CA ALA A 112 10.18 14.11 16.65
C ALA A 112 11.49 13.30 16.54
N PRO A 113 11.51 12.04 17.00
CA PRO A 113 12.68 11.19 16.88
C PRO A 113 13.05 10.99 15.41
N PRO A 114 14.34 10.74 15.10
CA PRO A 114 14.78 10.53 13.73
C PRO A 114 14.02 9.37 13.09
N TYR A 115 13.72 9.51 11.80
CA TYR A 115 12.93 8.52 11.06
C TYR A 115 13.49 7.08 11.16
N SER A 116 14.81 6.94 11.19
CA SER A 116 15.49 5.65 11.37
C SER A 116 15.11 4.96 12.68
N GLU A 117 14.90 5.72 13.76
CA GLU A 117 14.54 5.19 15.07
C GLU A 117 13.09 4.70 15.10
N ILE A 118 12.15 5.50 14.58
CA ILE A 118 10.73 5.13 14.47
C ILE A 118 10.59 3.85 13.63
N THR A 119 11.29 3.81 12.50
CA THR A 119 11.27 2.66 11.59
C THR A 119 11.87 1.43 12.24
N ASN A 120 12.98 1.56 12.97
CA ASN A 120 13.60 0.45 13.70
C ASN A 120 12.67 -0.11 14.79
N LYS A 121 12.05 0.76 15.61
CA LYS A 121 11.08 0.36 16.63
C LYS A 121 9.88 -0.38 16.01
N THR A 122 9.32 0.15 14.93
CA THR A 122 8.20 -0.46 14.22
C THR A 122 8.59 -1.79 13.58
N ALA A 123 9.79 -1.88 13.00
CA ALA A 123 10.32 -3.11 12.42
C ALA A 123 10.49 -4.21 13.47
N LYS A 124 10.99 -3.89 14.67
CA LYS A 124 11.10 -4.84 15.78
C LYS A 124 9.75 -5.38 16.22
N ILE A 125 8.74 -4.51 16.36
CA ILE A 125 7.37 -4.93 16.71
C ILE A 125 6.79 -5.83 15.60
N GLY A 126 6.92 -5.41 14.35
CA GLY A 126 6.46 -6.20 13.20
C GLY A 126 7.15 -7.56 13.10
N LEU A 127 8.46 -7.62 13.33
CA LEU A 127 9.23 -8.86 13.36
C LEU A 127 8.76 -9.77 14.50
N GLY A 128 8.56 -9.23 15.71
CA GLY A 128 8.04 -9.99 16.84
C GLY A 128 6.66 -10.60 16.56
N ALA A 129 5.74 -9.80 16.01
CA ALA A 129 4.41 -10.28 15.62
C ALA A 129 4.47 -11.36 14.53
N CYS A 130 5.33 -11.17 13.52
CA CYS A 130 5.54 -12.17 12.47
C CYS A 130 6.13 -13.46 13.04
N LEU A 131 7.16 -13.38 13.88
CA LEU A 131 7.78 -14.55 14.51
C LEU A 131 6.78 -15.31 15.37
N LEU A 132 5.97 -14.61 16.17
CA LEU A 132 4.92 -15.23 16.97
C LEU A 132 3.92 -15.99 16.08
N TYR A 133 3.48 -15.38 14.98
CA TYR A 133 2.62 -16.07 14.01
C TYR A 133 3.30 -17.29 13.38
N GLN A 134 4.58 -17.16 12.97
CA GLN A 134 5.32 -18.28 12.39
C GLN A 134 5.45 -19.45 13.36
N ILE A 135 5.78 -19.18 14.63
CA ILE A 135 5.92 -20.20 15.68
C ILE A 135 4.57 -20.82 16.05
N ALA A 136 3.54 -20.00 16.27
CA ALA A 136 2.25 -20.49 16.74
C ALA A 136 1.43 -21.19 15.65
N PHE A 137 1.58 -20.77 14.38
CA PHE A 137 0.69 -21.19 13.31
C PHE A 137 1.38 -21.99 12.21
N VAL A 138 2.58 -21.60 11.80
CA VAL A 138 3.26 -22.18 10.63
C VAL A 138 4.13 -23.36 11.02
N ALA A 139 4.95 -23.23 12.07
CA ALA A 139 5.84 -24.28 12.55
C ALA A 139 5.11 -25.61 12.86
N PRO A 140 3.94 -25.63 13.54
CA PRO A 140 3.24 -26.89 13.84
C PRO A 140 2.70 -27.62 12.60
N ARG A 141 2.62 -26.93 11.45
CA ARG A 141 2.05 -27.45 10.21
C ARG A 141 3.01 -27.28 9.02
N TRP A 142 4.31 -27.19 9.32
CA TRP A 142 5.36 -26.89 8.35
C TRP A 142 5.31 -27.79 7.12
N SER A 143 5.06 -29.08 7.31
CA SER A 143 4.97 -30.06 6.22
C SER A 143 3.91 -29.67 5.17
N SER A 144 2.67 -29.50 5.64
CA SER A 144 1.52 -29.21 4.79
C SER A 144 1.55 -27.80 4.16
N LEU A 145 2.29 -26.87 4.76
CA LEU A 145 2.25 -25.45 4.42
C LEU A 145 3.44 -24.98 3.61
N VAL A 146 4.59 -25.62 3.80
CA VAL A 146 5.84 -25.23 3.17
C VAL A 146 6.36 -26.37 2.31
N THR A 147 6.72 -27.52 2.89
CA THR A 147 7.47 -28.55 2.13
C THR A 147 6.63 -29.23 1.06
N GLU A 148 5.38 -29.58 1.35
CA GLU A 148 4.48 -30.21 0.36
C GLU A 148 4.16 -29.26 -0.80
N VAL A 149 3.97 -27.96 -0.50
CA VAL A 149 3.68 -26.95 -1.53
C VAL A 149 4.91 -26.72 -2.41
N LEU A 150 6.10 -26.61 -1.82
CA LEU A 150 7.35 -26.49 -2.56
C LEU A 150 7.61 -27.71 -3.45
N ALA A 151 7.41 -28.92 -2.92
CA ALA A 151 7.57 -30.16 -3.66
C ALA A 151 6.58 -30.25 -4.84
N ALA A 152 5.32 -29.86 -4.64
CA ALA A 152 4.30 -29.87 -5.69
C ALA A 152 4.61 -28.91 -6.86
N HIS A 153 5.42 -27.87 -6.63
CA HIS A 153 5.86 -26.93 -7.65
C HIS A 153 7.30 -27.14 -8.09
N HIS A 154 7.93 -28.25 -7.68
CA HIS A 154 9.34 -28.56 -7.97
C HIS A 154 10.31 -27.44 -7.57
N VAL A 155 10.02 -26.74 -6.47
CA VAL A 155 10.84 -25.64 -5.94
C VAL A 155 11.65 -26.12 -4.74
N THR A 156 12.93 -25.76 -4.68
CA THR A 156 13.80 -26.08 -3.53
C THR A 156 13.61 -25.07 -2.40
N LEU A 157 13.87 -25.50 -1.16
CA LEU A 157 13.81 -24.62 0.01
C LEU A 157 14.81 -23.45 -0.09
N GLN A 158 16.00 -23.71 -0.65
CA GLN A 158 17.03 -22.68 -0.86
C GLN A 158 16.55 -21.59 -1.81
N PHE A 159 15.94 -21.97 -2.94
CA PHE A 159 15.38 -21.01 -3.88
C PHE A 159 14.26 -20.19 -3.22
N ALA A 160 13.36 -20.84 -2.48
CA ALA A 160 12.29 -20.15 -1.77
C ALA A 160 12.84 -19.15 -0.72
N ALA A 161 13.89 -19.52 0.01
CA ALA A 161 14.54 -18.64 0.97
C ALA A 161 15.20 -17.43 0.29
N LEU A 162 15.91 -17.64 -0.82
CA LEU A 162 16.51 -16.55 -1.61
C LEU A 162 15.45 -15.63 -2.21
N ALA A 163 14.36 -16.19 -2.76
CA ALA A 163 13.25 -15.41 -3.28
C ALA A 163 12.60 -14.57 -2.17
N LEU A 164 12.40 -15.14 -0.98
CA LEU A 164 11.85 -14.42 0.16
C LEU A 164 12.78 -13.30 0.64
N ALA A 165 14.09 -13.53 0.67
CA ALA A 165 15.09 -12.52 0.99
C ALA A 165 15.08 -11.37 -0.04
N GLY A 166 15.02 -11.71 -1.33
CA GLY A 166 14.92 -10.73 -2.42
C GLY A 166 13.65 -9.87 -2.32
N VAL A 167 12.49 -10.50 -2.08
CA VAL A 167 11.24 -9.79 -1.83
C VAL A 167 11.36 -8.88 -0.61
N GLY A 168 11.94 -9.38 0.49
CA GLY A 168 12.17 -8.58 1.71
C GLY A 168 13.02 -7.34 1.44
N ALA A 169 14.10 -7.48 0.66
CA ALA A 169 14.96 -6.35 0.29
C ALA A 169 14.21 -5.30 -0.54
N VAL A 170 13.45 -5.73 -1.57
CA VAL A 170 12.64 -4.83 -2.40
C VAL A 170 11.56 -4.12 -1.58
N PHE A 171 10.89 -4.83 -0.68
CA PHE A 171 9.89 -4.22 0.22
C PHE A 171 10.51 -3.24 1.21
N SER A 172 11.72 -3.51 1.68
CA SER A 172 12.43 -2.59 2.58
C SER A 172 12.78 -1.28 1.86
N MET A 173 13.27 -1.38 0.62
CA MET A 173 13.50 -0.23 -0.25
C MET A 173 12.19 0.51 -0.55
N HIS A 174 11.11 -0.21 -0.82
CA HIS A 174 9.80 0.38 -1.06
C HIS A 174 9.30 1.19 0.14
N ASN A 175 9.39 0.63 1.35
CA ASN A 175 8.97 1.30 2.58
C ASN A 175 9.79 2.57 2.85
N TYR A 176 11.09 2.56 2.56
CA TYR A 176 11.94 3.73 2.64
C TYR A 176 11.42 4.86 1.74
N TRP A 177 11.16 4.57 0.47
CA TRP A 177 10.62 5.56 -0.47
C TRP A 177 9.21 6.04 -0.09
N GLN A 178 8.36 5.15 0.41
CA GLN A 178 7.03 5.55 0.90
C GLN A 178 7.13 6.56 2.03
N ALA A 179 8.06 6.36 2.97
CA ALA A 179 8.25 7.30 4.05
C ALA A 179 8.82 8.64 3.59
N GLU A 180 9.76 8.65 2.64
CA GLU A 180 10.22 9.89 2.02
C GLU A 180 9.08 10.66 1.35
N VAL A 181 8.15 9.96 0.69
CA VAL A 181 6.94 10.58 0.11
C VAL A 181 6.03 11.15 1.21
N ILE A 182 5.78 10.41 2.30
CA ILE A 182 5.00 10.94 3.43
C ILE A 182 5.68 12.18 4.02
N ARG A 183 7.00 12.13 4.23
CA ARG A 183 7.76 13.25 4.80
C ARG A 183 7.70 14.49 3.91
N ALA A 184 7.80 14.32 2.60
CA ALA A 184 7.81 15.42 1.64
C ALA A 184 6.41 15.96 1.30
N GLN A 185 5.38 15.11 1.30
CA GLN A 185 4.07 15.43 0.70
C GLN A 185 2.86 15.09 1.58
N GLY A 186 3.07 14.36 2.67
CA GLY A 186 2.05 13.92 3.63
C GLY A 186 1.28 12.67 3.19
N ALA A 187 0.42 12.19 4.09
CA ALA A 187 -0.27 10.91 3.93
C ALA A 187 -1.22 10.83 2.71
N VAL A 188 -1.88 11.94 2.35
CA VAL A 188 -2.80 11.97 1.20
C VAL A 188 -2.06 11.77 -0.12
N ALA A 189 -0.87 12.35 -0.25
CA ALA A 189 -0.04 12.18 -1.44
C ALA A 189 0.49 10.74 -1.55
N LEU A 190 0.82 10.09 -0.42
CA LEU A 190 1.13 8.66 -0.40
C LEU A 190 -0.05 7.82 -0.91
N GLY A 191 -1.28 8.14 -0.49
CA GLY A 191 -2.48 7.47 -0.99
C GLY A 191 -2.63 7.54 -2.51
N ILE A 192 -2.37 8.71 -3.11
CA ILE A 192 -2.40 8.90 -4.56
C ILE A 192 -1.25 8.15 -5.24
N ALA A 193 -0.03 8.22 -4.70
CA ALA A 193 1.11 7.48 -5.22
C ALA A 193 0.87 5.96 -5.24
N ASN A 194 0.25 5.43 -4.18
CA ASN A 194 -0.15 4.03 -4.10
C ASN A 194 -1.22 3.65 -5.13
N ALA A 195 -2.18 4.55 -5.42
CA ALA A 195 -3.18 4.34 -6.46
C ALA A 195 -2.55 4.28 -7.86
N ILE A 196 -1.64 5.21 -8.18
CA ILE A 196 -0.88 5.21 -9.45
C ILE A 196 -0.09 3.92 -9.58
N ARG A 197 0.63 3.53 -8.52
CA ARG A 197 1.39 2.28 -8.49
C ARG A 197 0.50 1.07 -8.76
N GLY A 198 -0.68 1.00 -8.12
CA GLY A 198 -1.64 -0.07 -8.35
C GLY A 198 -2.11 -0.15 -9.81
N ALA A 199 -2.43 1.00 -10.41
CA ALA A 199 -2.79 1.08 -11.83
C ALA A 199 -1.65 0.63 -12.74
N LEU A 200 -0.42 1.11 -12.49
CA LEU A 200 0.77 0.77 -13.27
C LEU A 200 1.11 -0.72 -13.16
N VAL A 201 1.14 -1.29 -11.95
CA VAL A 201 1.41 -2.71 -11.74
C VAL A 201 0.36 -3.56 -12.45
N THR A 202 -0.92 -3.19 -12.38
CA THR A 202 -1.99 -3.92 -13.08
C THR A 202 -1.81 -3.86 -14.60
N PHE A 203 -1.44 -2.69 -15.13
CA PHE A 203 -1.20 -2.50 -16.56
C PHE A 203 0.01 -3.32 -17.04
N LEU A 204 1.16 -3.18 -16.36
CA LEU A 204 2.38 -3.91 -16.69
C LEU A 204 2.18 -5.42 -16.55
N ALA A 205 1.50 -5.87 -15.49
CA ALA A 205 1.23 -7.29 -15.30
C ALA A 205 0.38 -7.87 -16.45
N GLY A 206 -0.60 -7.10 -16.93
CA GLY A 206 -1.39 -7.52 -18.08
C GLY A 206 -0.65 -7.50 -19.42
N MET A 207 0.39 -6.69 -19.57
CA MET A 207 1.24 -6.73 -20.77
C MET A 207 2.23 -7.90 -20.74
N PHE A 208 2.86 -8.14 -19.59
CA PHE A 208 3.97 -9.11 -19.51
C PHE A 208 3.55 -10.53 -19.15
N PHE A 209 2.45 -10.70 -18.40
CA PHE A 209 2.05 -12.01 -17.88
C PHE A 209 0.69 -12.51 -18.41
N CYS A 210 0.08 -11.80 -19.37
CA CYS A 210 -1.13 -12.31 -20.01
C CYS A 210 -0.80 -13.58 -20.80
N THR A 211 -1.41 -14.68 -20.37
CA THR A 211 -1.34 -15.98 -21.02
C THR A 211 -2.73 -16.60 -21.08
N PRO A 212 -3.00 -17.55 -22.01
CA PRO A 212 -4.26 -18.28 -22.05
C PRO A 212 -4.59 -19.01 -20.74
N ASP A 213 -3.56 -19.43 -20.00
CA ASP A 213 -3.68 -20.11 -18.70
C ASP A 213 -3.91 -19.13 -17.53
N ALA A 214 -3.61 -17.84 -17.72
CA ALA A 214 -3.81 -16.77 -16.74
C ALA A 214 -4.67 -15.62 -17.30
N PRO A 215 -5.92 -15.87 -17.74
CA PRO A 215 -6.75 -14.87 -18.40
C PRO A 215 -7.16 -13.70 -17.48
N TRP A 216 -7.04 -13.87 -16.15
CA TRP A 216 -7.32 -12.80 -15.17
C TRP A 216 -6.23 -11.72 -15.12
N GLN A 217 -5.03 -12.01 -15.65
CA GLN A 217 -3.93 -11.05 -15.72
C GLN A 217 -4.06 -10.15 -16.94
N CYS A 218 -4.72 -10.61 -18.00
CA CYS A 218 -4.86 -9.88 -19.25
C CYS A 218 -5.52 -8.50 -19.08
N SER A 219 -4.97 -7.50 -19.76
CA SER A 219 -5.55 -6.16 -19.72
C SER A 219 -6.87 -6.13 -20.48
N THR A 220 -7.82 -5.34 -19.96
CA THR A 220 -9.12 -5.11 -20.60
C THR A 220 -9.26 -3.63 -20.91
N GLY A 221 -10.20 -3.25 -21.78
CA GLY A 221 -10.54 -1.85 -21.99
C GLY A 221 -10.86 -1.11 -20.67
N TRP A 222 -11.47 -1.80 -19.71
CA TRP A 222 -11.72 -1.29 -18.35
C TRP A 222 -10.45 -1.04 -17.55
N THR A 223 -9.42 -1.89 -17.70
CA THR A 223 -8.11 -1.68 -17.08
C THR A 223 -7.47 -0.41 -17.63
N HIS A 224 -7.53 -0.19 -18.94
CA HIS A 224 -6.96 1.01 -19.58
C HIS A 224 -7.74 2.27 -19.18
N LEU A 225 -9.08 2.22 -19.18
CA LEU A 225 -9.91 3.34 -18.75
C LEU A 225 -9.64 3.70 -17.29
N SER A 226 -9.58 2.71 -16.39
CA SER A 226 -9.23 2.93 -15.00
C SER A 226 -7.86 3.60 -14.84
N ALA A 227 -6.83 3.10 -15.53
CA ALA A 227 -5.49 3.66 -15.49
C ALA A 227 -5.43 5.10 -16.02
N LEU A 228 -6.18 5.40 -17.08
CA LEU A 228 -6.30 6.75 -17.62
C LEU A 228 -6.93 7.70 -16.60
N VAL A 229 -8.06 7.32 -16.00
CA VAL A 229 -8.77 8.13 -15.00
C VAL A 229 -7.88 8.36 -13.76
N VAL A 230 -7.21 7.32 -13.25
CA VAL A 230 -6.25 7.48 -12.13
C VAL A 230 -5.12 8.44 -12.50
N THR A 231 -4.56 8.32 -13.70
CA THR A 231 -3.47 9.20 -14.19
C THR A 231 -3.92 10.65 -14.29
N VAL A 232 -5.10 10.93 -14.85
CA VAL A 232 -5.64 12.30 -14.92
C VAL A 232 -5.83 12.88 -13.51
N GLY A 233 -6.29 12.08 -12.55
CA GLY A 233 -6.48 12.51 -11.17
C GLY A 233 -5.16 12.81 -10.48
N ALA A 234 -4.13 12.01 -10.74
CA ALA A 234 -2.77 12.25 -10.26
C ALA A 234 -2.15 13.53 -10.86
N VAL A 235 -2.33 13.77 -12.15
CA VAL A 235 -1.88 15.01 -12.82
C VAL A 235 -2.60 16.22 -12.23
N LEU A 236 -3.92 16.11 -12.01
CA LEU A 236 -4.71 17.16 -11.37
C LEU A 236 -4.20 17.45 -9.95
N TRP A 237 -3.90 16.42 -9.15
CA TRP A 237 -3.30 16.58 -7.82
C TRP A 237 -1.95 17.30 -7.87
N ALA A 238 -1.07 16.89 -8.80
CA ALA A 238 0.25 17.51 -8.97
C ALA A 238 0.13 18.98 -9.38
N SER A 239 -0.80 19.31 -10.29
CA SER A 239 -1.04 20.68 -10.73
C SER A 239 -1.58 21.59 -9.61
N ALA A 240 -2.43 21.06 -8.73
CA ALA A 240 -2.98 21.79 -7.58
C ALA A 240 -1.91 22.21 -6.56
N ARG A 241 -0.72 21.60 -6.62
CA ARG A 241 0.43 21.96 -5.75
C ARG A 241 1.21 23.16 -6.27
N LYS A 242 1.30 23.37 -7.59
CA LYS A 242 2.03 24.52 -8.17
C LYS A 242 1.47 25.87 -7.69
N SER A 243 0.19 25.92 -7.34
CA SER A 243 -0.46 27.12 -6.80
C SER A 243 -0.20 27.39 -5.31
N ARG A 244 0.61 26.55 -4.62
CA ARG A 244 1.05 26.79 -3.23
C ARG A 244 2.57 26.64 -3.09
N HIS A 245 3.31 27.64 -3.57
CA HIS A 245 4.56 28.00 -2.90
C HIS A 245 4.23 29.14 -1.94
N PRO A 246 4.45 28.94 -0.62
CA PRO A 246 5.58 29.64 -0.01
C PRO A 246 6.28 28.84 1.11
N GLN A 247 7.59 29.10 1.23
CA GLN A 247 8.47 28.90 2.40
C GLN A 247 8.56 27.50 3.03
N ARG A 248 9.51 26.70 2.52
CA ARG A 248 10.40 25.97 3.42
C ARG A 248 11.51 26.98 3.75
N SER A 249 11.30 27.78 4.79
CA SER A 249 12.37 28.63 5.32
C SER A 249 13.56 27.75 5.60
N THR A 250 14.66 28.02 4.91
CA THR A 250 16.01 27.66 5.26
C THR A 250 16.20 28.03 6.74
N GLN A 251 15.97 27.08 7.64
CA GLN A 251 16.47 27.20 9.00
C GLN A 251 17.92 26.75 8.91
N GLU A 252 18.73 27.65 8.36
CA GLU A 252 20.16 27.66 8.59
C GLU A 252 20.32 27.74 10.12
N PRO A 253 20.98 26.78 10.77
CA PRO A 253 21.27 26.93 12.18
C PRO A 253 22.14 28.17 12.31
N ALA A 254 21.61 29.21 12.95
CA ALA A 254 22.37 30.35 13.40
C ALA A 254 23.47 29.80 14.31
N LEU A 255 24.65 29.63 13.73
CA LEU A 255 25.87 29.29 14.43
C LEU A 255 26.16 30.51 15.31
N ASP A 256 25.83 30.38 16.59
CA ASP A 256 26.00 31.41 17.60
C ASP A 256 27.49 31.74 17.75
N LYS A 257 27.94 32.72 16.94
CA LYS A 257 29.22 33.42 17.11
C LYS A 257 29.04 34.46 18.22
N GLN A 258 28.91 34.02 19.46
CA GLN A 258 29.04 34.95 20.59
C GLN A 258 29.42 34.28 21.92
N SER A 259 30.66 33.79 22.00
CA SER A 259 31.38 33.80 23.28
C SER A 259 32.89 33.98 23.05
N SER A 260 33.23 35.15 22.51
CA SER A 260 34.54 35.76 22.65
C SER A 260 34.30 37.23 22.96
N LYS A 261 34.24 37.56 24.25
CA LYS A 261 34.64 38.82 24.89
C LYS A 261 34.09 38.90 26.33
N SER A 262 34.94 39.36 27.25
CA SER A 262 34.79 39.51 28.70
C SER A 262 34.92 38.18 29.47
N LEU A 263 35.85 37.96 30.39
CA LEU A 263 36.84 38.82 31.07
C LEU A 263 38.03 37.93 31.48
#